data_AF-A0A1X1YYS6-F1
#
_entry.id   AF-A0A1X1YYS6-F1
#
_cell.length_a   1.000
_cell.length_b   1.000
_cell.length_c   1.000
_cell.angle_alpha   90.00
_cell.angle_beta   90.00
_cell.angle_gamma   90.00
#
_symmetry.space_group_name_H-M   'P 1'
#
loop_
_entity.id
_entity.type
_entity.pdbx_description
1 polymer ?
#
loop_
_entity_poly.entity_id
_entity_poly.type
_entity_poly.pdbx_seq_one_letter_code
_entity_poly.pdbx_strand_id
1 'polypeptide(L)'
;MFTVDDRAAGPHYDRRGTSPNHERLVLEARDVEFDWAKLPFHYVPGEPFATHMLNVLHLLLPAGEEFFVDAFKQALPLIKDDQLRLDVQGFIGQEAVHSQAHAKVLDHFAAEGVDLTPYTDQIRWLFEKLLGPRPGWNKRRRHSWLLEQVSLVSAIEHYTAILGEWVLDSPAHDAIGTDPVMLDMLRWHGAEEVEHKAVAFDTMKHLRAGYWRRVRAQLVVTPAMALLWIRGVRFLYSVDPYLPAGTKPRWRDYFRAARRGLVPGPRKFVRGVADYYRPGFHPSQLGGLGLAVDYLAVSPAARVAR
;
A
#
# COMPACT_ATOMS: atom_id res chain seq x y z
N MET A 1 -4.15 24.81 -30.27
CA MET A 1 -4.93 25.37 -29.16
C MET A 1 -5.60 24.20 -28.48
N PHE A 2 -4.93 23.58 -27.49
CA PHE A 2 -5.44 22.40 -26.81
C PHE A 2 -6.23 22.88 -25.59
N THR A 3 -7.55 22.77 -25.65
CA THR A 3 -8.44 23.00 -24.52
C THR A 3 -8.18 21.91 -23.48
N VAL A 4 -7.56 22.31 -22.37
CA VAL A 4 -7.38 21.47 -21.18
C VAL A 4 -8.71 21.47 -20.44
N ASP A 5 -9.26 20.27 -20.20
CA ASP A 5 -10.44 20.09 -19.37
C ASP A 5 -10.02 20.17 -17.89
N ASP A 6 -10.30 21.31 -17.26
CA ASP A 6 -10.05 21.57 -15.84
C ASP A 6 -11.04 20.81 -14.90
N ARG A 7 -11.88 19.91 -15.42
CA ARG A 7 -12.81 19.06 -14.62
C ARG A 7 -12.20 17.76 -14.11
N ALA A 8 -10.88 17.60 -14.13
CA ALA A 8 -10.21 16.34 -13.84
C ALA A 8 -9.61 16.22 -12.42
N ALA A 9 -9.99 17.10 -11.49
CA ALA A 9 -10.06 16.74 -10.08
C ALA A 9 -11.36 15.96 -9.87
N GLY A 10 -11.34 14.84 -9.13
CA GLY A 10 -12.58 14.15 -8.73
C GLY A 10 -13.60 15.13 -8.12
N PRO A 11 -14.89 14.79 -8.12
CA PRO A 11 -15.96 15.75 -7.86
C PRO A 11 -15.92 16.17 -6.38
N HIS A 12 -15.25 17.28 -6.08
CA HIS A 12 -15.53 17.97 -4.82
C HIS A 12 -16.94 18.59 -4.84
N TYR A 13 -17.51 18.82 -6.03
CA TYR A 13 -18.94 19.09 -6.25
C TYR A 13 -19.34 18.61 -7.67
N ASP A 14 -20.42 17.83 -7.81
CA ASP A 14 -21.07 17.64 -9.12
C ASP A 14 -21.75 18.97 -9.54
N ARG A 15 -21.98 19.16 -10.84
CA ARG A 15 -22.59 20.32 -11.51
C ARG A 15 -23.99 20.71 -11.01
N ARG A 16 -24.53 19.97 -10.05
CA ARG A 16 -25.83 20.16 -9.38
C ARG A 16 -25.71 20.45 -7.87
N GLY A 17 -24.51 20.66 -7.32
CA GLY A 17 -24.31 21.02 -5.92
C GLY A 17 -24.60 19.89 -4.91
N THR A 18 -24.85 18.68 -5.38
CA THR A 18 -25.01 17.50 -4.53
C THR A 18 -23.68 16.77 -4.42
N SER A 19 -23.14 16.70 -3.20
CA SER A 19 -21.98 15.86 -2.86
C SER A 19 -22.33 14.40 -3.18
N PRO A 20 -21.52 13.66 -3.96
CA PRO A 20 -21.65 12.21 -3.98
C PRO A 20 -21.31 11.74 -2.57
N ASN A 21 -22.25 11.12 -1.86
CA ASN A 21 -22.17 10.60 -0.48
C ASN A 21 -20.81 9.92 -0.13
N HIS A 22 -19.77 10.74 0.01
CA HIS A 22 -18.60 10.53 0.81
C HIS A 22 -18.94 11.40 2.01
N GLU A 23 -19.51 10.81 3.04
CA GLU A 23 -19.32 11.38 4.36
C GLU A 23 -17.84 11.70 4.47
N ARG A 24 -17.52 12.97 4.73
CA ARG A 24 -16.16 13.51 4.67
C ARG A 24 -15.32 12.78 5.72
N LEU A 25 -14.70 11.68 5.34
CA LEU A 25 -13.81 10.91 6.18
C LEU A 25 -12.58 11.77 6.42
N VAL A 26 -12.42 12.23 7.66
CA VAL A 26 -11.21 12.91 8.09
C VAL A 26 -10.18 11.83 8.32
N LEU A 27 -9.09 11.87 7.53
CA LEU A 27 -7.97 10.97 7.71
C LEU A 27 -7.19 11.41 8.95
N GLU A 28 -7.15 10.56 9.96
CA GLU A 28 -6.38 10.76 11.17
C GLU A 28 -5.53 9.52 11.44
N ALA A 29 -4.28 9.76 11.85
CA ALA A 29 -3.41 8.70 12.32
C ALA A 29 -3.99 8.15 13.63
N ARG A 30 -4.33 6.86 13.63
CA ARG A 30 -4.83 6.17 14.82
C ARG A 30 -3.63 5.64 15.59
N ASP A 31 -3.66 5.80 16.91
CA ASP A 31 -2.72 5.10 17.76
C ASP A 31 -3.15 3.62 17.80
N VAL A 32 -2.20 2.71 17.58
CA VAL A 32 -2.47 1.28 17.45
C VAL A 32 -1.35 0.47 18.09
N GLU A 33 -1.72 -0.62 18.75
CA GLU A 33 -0.79 -1.56 19.35
C GLU A 33 -1.19 -2.99 19.00
N PHE A 34 -0.18 -3.80 18.66
CA PHE A 34 -0.31 -5.20 18.30
C PHE A 34 0.63 -6.03 19.18
N ASP A 35 0.11 -7.04 19.86
CA ASP A 35 0.90 -7.95 20.70
C ASP A 35 1.47 -9.11 19.85
N TRP A 36 2.76 -9.01 19.53
CA TRP A 36 3.46 -10.00 18.72
C TRP A 36 4.01 -11.18 19.52
N ALA A 37 3.91 -11.19 20.85
CA ALA A 37 4.61 -12.14 21.71
C ALA A 37 4.31 -13.63 21.41
N LYS A 38 3.17 -13.91 20.77
CA LYS A 38 2.73 -15.25 20.39
C LYS A 38 2.60 -15.45 18.88
N LEU A 39 2.97 -14.47 18.07
CA LEU A 39 2.83 -14.54 16.62
C LEU A 39 3.75 -15.65 16.06
N PRO A 40 3.19 -16.72 15.47
CA PRO A 40 4.01 -17.74 14.82
C PRO A 40 4.59 -17.21 13.50
N PHE A 41 5.75 -17.73 13.10
CA PHE A 41 6.35 -17.38 11.80
C PHE A 41 5.45 -17.74 10.62
N HIS A 42 4.72 -18.86 10.71
CA HIS A 42 3.63 -19.23 9.79
C HIS A 42 2.27 -18.94 10.43
N TYR A 43 1.82 -17.69 10.35
CA TYR A 43 0.52 -17.27 10.88
C TYR A 43 -0.68 -17.65 10.02
N VAL A 44 -0.48 -18.16 8.80
CA VAL A 44 -1.54 -18.84 8.04
C VAL A 44 -1.33 -20.35 8.21
N PRO A 45 -2.17 -21.05 9.01
CA PRO A 45 -1.90 -22.44 9.41
C PRO A 45 -1.76 -23.39 8.21
N GLY A 46 -0.61 -24.06 8.13
CA GLY A 46 -0.32 -25.02 7.04
C GLY A 46 -0.09 -24.39 5.66
N GLU A 47 0.00 -23.06 5.57
CA GLU A 47 0.11 -22.32 4.31
C GLU A 47 1.36 -21.44 4.27
N PRO A 48 2.57 -22.03 4.13
CA PRO A 48 3.81 -21.25 4.06
C PRO A 48 3.84 -20.32 2.85
N PHE A 49 3.23 -20.72 1.73
CA PHE A 49 3.14 -19.85 0.55
C PHE A 49 2.30 -18.60 0.83
N ALA A 50 1.12 -18.74 1.45
CA ALA A 50 0.24 -17.62 1.73
C ALA A 50 0.88 -16.68 2.77
N THR A 51 1.42 -17.25 3.85
CA THR A 51 2.20 -16.52 4.85
C THR A 51 3.31 -15.71 4.20
N HIS A 52 4.16 -16.33 3.38
CA HIS A 52 5.28 -15.61 2.76
C HIS A 52 4.87 -14.62 1.68
N MET A 53 3.78 -14.89 0.97
CA MET A 53 3.20 -13.93 0.02
C MET A 53 2.76 -12.65 0.74
N LEU A 54 2.17 -12.78 1.92
CA LEU A 54 1.77 -11.65 2.77
C LEU A 54 2.99 -11.00 3.44
N ASN A 55 3.98 -11.78 3.90
CA ASN A 55 5.18 -11.25 4.55
C ASN A 55 6.01 -10.30 3.67
N VAL A 56 5.89 -10.40 2.35
CA VAL A 56 6.52 -9.42 1.45
C VAL A 56 6.05 -7.99 1.76
N LEU A 57 4.81 -7.79 2.21
CA LEU A 57 4.32 -6.49 2.66
C LEU A 57 5.23 -5.92 3.74
N HIS A 58 5.50 -6.68 4.81
CA HIS A 58 6.39 -6.23 5.90
C HIS A 58 7.82 -5.95 5.40
N LEU A 59 8.30 -6.63 4.35
CA LEU A 59 9.62 -6.37 3.78
C LEU A 59 9.70 -5.09 2.92
N LEU A 60 8.60 -4.70 2.27
CA LEU A 60 8.57 -3.60 1.31
C LEU A 60 8.09 -2.29 1.91
N LEU A 61 7.02 -2.36 2.70
CA LEU A 61 6.26 -1.21 3.12
C LEU A 61 7.01 -0.26 4.05
N PRO A 62 7.77 -0.69 5.09
CA PRO A 62 8.41 0.25 6.00
C PRO A 62 9.24 1.33 5.29
N ALA A 63 10.15 0.92 4.39
CA ALA A 63 10.96 1.85 3.61
C ALA A 63 10.19 2.55 2.48
N GLY A 64 9.11 1.93 1.97
CA GLY A 64 8.26 2.52 0.96
C GLY A 64 7.42 3.67 1.51
N GLU A 65 6.77 3.46 2.64
CA GLU A 65 5.89 4.41 3.32
C GLU A 65 6.71 5.56 3.95
N GLU A 66 7.92 5.30 4.44
CA GLU A 66 8.90 6.35 4.78
C GLU A 66 9.18 7.26 3.56
N PHE A 67 9.37 6.67 2.38
CA PHE A 67 9.54 7.41 1.14
C PHE A 67 8.26 8.17 0.72
N PHE A 68 7.07 7.61 0.98
CA PHE A 68 5.79 8.29 0.71
C PHE A 68 5.68 9.55 1.56
N VAL A 69 5.91 9.41 2.87
CA VAL A 69 5.94 10.50 3.84
C VAL A 69 6.88 11.61 3.39
N ASP A 70 8.12 11.27 2.99
CA ASP A 70 9.11 12.27 2.55
C ASP A 70 8.75 12.97 1.24
N ALA A 71 8.17 12.24 0.27
CA ALA A 71 7.70 12.83 -0.98
C ALA A 71 6.50 13.75 -0.73
N PHE A 72 5.57 13.36 0.13
CA PHE A 72 4.34 14.11 0.39
C PHE A 72 4.58 15.32 1.29
N LYS A 73 5.53 15.25 2.24
CA LYS A 73 6.02 16.44 2.96
C LYS A 73 6.59 17.50 2.01
N GLN A 74 7.28 17.09 0.95
CA GLN A 74 7.78 18.02 -0.08
C GLN A 74 6.69 18.55 -1.01
N ALA A 75 5.66 17.74 -1.27
CA ALA A 75 4.50 18.14 -2.08
C ALA A 75 3.57 19.12 -1.34
N LEU A 76 3.41 18.95 -0.02
CA LEU A 76 2.43 19.66 0.80
C LEU A 76 2.43 21.20 0.63
N PRO A 77 3.58 21.91 0.60
CA PRO A 77 3.61 23.38 0.42
C PRO A 77 3.13 23.84 -0.97
N LEU A 78 3.10 22.94 -1.95
CA LEU A 78 2.68 23.20 -3.32
C LEU A 78 1.15 23.05 -3.48
N ILE A 79 0.47 22.44 -2.52
CA ILE A 79 -0.97 22.18 -2.55
C ILE A 79 -1.74 23.44 -2.15
N LYS A 80 -2.61 23.92 -3.04
CA LYS A 80 -3.43 25.13 -2.87
C LYS A 80 -4.86 24.85 -2.43
N ASP A 81 -5.33 23.64 -2.66
CA ASP A 81 -6.64 23.20 -2.17
C ASP A 81 -6.54 22.87 -0.68
N ASP A 82 -7.42 23.46 0.13
CA ASP A 82 -7.35 23.33 1.59
C ASP A 82 -7.77 21.94 2.07
N GLN A 83 -8.74 21.31 1.40
CA GLN A 83 -9.20 19.97 1.76
C GLN A 83 -8.13 18.93 1.42
N LEU A 84 -7.60 18.96 0.19
CA LEU A 84 -6.52 18.06 -0.21
C LEU A 84 -5.28 18.23 0.66
N ARG A 85 -5.03 19.43 1.18
CA ARG A 85 -3.93 19.65 2.13
C ARG A 85 -4.17 18.92 3.45
N LEU A 86 -5.39 18.94 3.98
CA LEU A 86 -5.77 18.18 5.17
C LEU A 86 -5.68 16.68 4.91
N ASP A 87 -6.20 16.20 3.77
CA ASP A 87 -6.15 14.79 3.42
C ASP A 87 -4.71 14.29 3.29
N VAL A 88 -3.82 15.07 2.68
CA VAL A 88 -2.38 14.75 2.60
C VAL A 88 -1.70 14.78 3.97
N GLN A 89 -2.11 15.64 4.89
CA GLN A 89 -1.59 15.64 6.26
C GLN A 89 -2.01 14.37 7.02
N GLY A 90 -3.27 13.96 6.87
CA GLY A 90 -3.78 12.71 7.43
C GLY A 90 -3.06 11.49 6.85
N PHE A 91 -2.92 11.43 5.53
CA PHE A 91 -2.12 10.43 4.80
C PHE A 91 -0.70 10.32 5.39
N ILE A 92 0.05 11.43 5.48
CA ILE A 92 1.40 11.44 6.07
C ILE A 92 1.42 10.86 7.49
N GLY A 93 0.37 11.11 8.27
CA GLY A 93 0.24 10.58 9.62
C GLY A 93 0.02 9.06 9.63
N GLN A 94 -0.94 8.57 8.85
CA GLN A 94 -1.28 7.13 8.77
C GLN A 94 -0.10 6.31 8.25
N GLU A 95 0.52 6.74 7.15
CA GLU A 95 1.70 6.08 6.55
C GLU A 95 2.87 5.94 7.52
N ALA A 96 3.09 6.95 8.39
CA ALA A 96 4.13 6.88 9.40
C ALA A 96 3.84 5.83 10.49
N VAL A 97 2.56 5.57 10.79
CA VAL A 97 2.13 4.52 11.72
C VAL A 97 2.15 3.15 11.05
N HIS A 98 1.70 3.04 9.79
CA HIS A 98 1.81 1.82 8.98
C HIS A 98 3.26 1.30 8.95
N SER A 99 4.21 2.19 8.67
CA SER A 99 5.62 1.85 8.52
C SER A 99 6.17 1.24 9.80
N GLN A 100 5.84 1.85 10.95
CA GLN A 100 6.22 1.34 12.25
C GLN A 100 5.55 0.01 12.58
N ALA A 101 4.26 -0.16 12.27
CA ALA A 101 3.55 -1.40 12.52
C ALA A 101 4.15 -2.57 11.71
N HIS A 102 4.47 -2.36 10.43
CA HIS A 102 5.16 -3.34 9.61
C HIS A 102 6.58 -3.63 10.10
N ALA A 103 7.33 -2.62 10.53
CA ALA A 103 8.68 -2.80 11.07
C ALA A 103 8.68 -3.64 12.35
N LYS A 104 7.71 -3.46 13.25
CA LYS A 104 7.58 -4.28 14.48
C LYS A 104 7.39 -5.77 14.19
N VAL A 105 6.73 -6.14 13.09
CA VAL A 105 6.63 -7.55 12.65
C VAL A 105 8.00 -8.10 12.24
N LEU A 106 8.80 -7.29 11.53
CA LEU A 106 10.16 -7.68 11.16
C LEU A 106 11.06 -7.84 12.38
N ASP A 107 10.97 -6.91 13.35
CA ASP A 107 11.72 -6.97 14.60
C ASP A 107 11.37 -8.23 15.39
N HIS A 108 10.10 -8.61 15.43
CA HIS A 108 9.64 -9.87 16.01
C HIS A 108 10.30 -11.09 15.35
N PHE A 109 10.26 -11.18 14.01
CA PHE A 109 10.91 -12.29 13.31
C PHE A 109 12.44 -12.31 13.46
N ALA A 110 13.07 -11.14 13.55
CA ALA A 110 14.50 -11.04 13.84
C ALA A 110 14.82 -11.53 15.26
N ALA A 111 13.98 -11.22 16.25
CA ALA A 111 14.12 -11.71 17.63
C ALA A 111 13.97 -13.24 17.72
N GLU A 112 13.14 -13.83 16.86
CA GLU A 112 12.99 -15.28 16.69
C GLU A 112 14.11 -15.92 15.83
N GLY A 113 15.14 -15.15 15.46
CA GLY A 113 16.35 -15.65 14.79
C GLY A 113 16.28 -15.72 13.27
N VAL A 114 15.29 -15.07 12.64
CA VAL A 114 15.19 -14.98 11.17
C VAL A 114 15.79 -13.66 10.67
N ASP A 115 16.96 -13.74 10.04
CA ASP A 115 17.62 -12.56 9.47
C ASP A 115 16.96 -12.12 8.15
N LEU A 116 16.22 -11.01 8.22
CA LEU A 116 15.55 -10.38 7.08
C LEU A 116 16.35 -9.20 6.49
N THR A 117 17.46 -8.81 7.12
CA THR A 117 18.25 -7.62 6.76
C THR A 117 18.75 -7.61 5.32
N PRO A 118 19.17 -8.74 4.68
CA PRO A 118 19.68 -8.69 3.31
C PRO A 118 18.65 -8.22 2.30
N TYR A 119 17.36 -8.48 2.57
CA TYR A 119 16.28 -8.02 1.70
C TYR A 119 15.85 -6.60 2.05
N THR A 120 15.65 -6.29 3.33
CA THR A 120 15.19 -4.96 3.75
C THR A 120 16.22 -3.87 3.44
N ASP A 121 17.53 -4.15 3.52
CA ASP A 121 18.59 -3.23 3.10
C ASP A 121 18.57 -2.98 1.58
N GLN A 122 18.23 -3.99 0.77
CA GLN A 122 18.05 -3.80 -0.67
C GLN A 122 16.89 -2.84 -0.95
N ILE A 123 15.78 -2.98 -0.22
CA ILE A 123 14.60 -2.12 -0.38
C ILE A 123 14.90 -0.69 0.08
N ARG A 124 15.54 -0.54 1.24
CA ARG A 124 16.00 0.76 1.75
C ARG A 124 16.90 1.45 0.73
N TRP A 125 17.90 0.75 0.18
CA TRP A 125 18.76 1.28 -0.87
C TRP A 125 17.98 1.73 -2.11
N LEU A 126 16.97 0.95 -2.54
CA LEU A 126 16.13 1.30 -3.68
C LEU A 126 15.38 2.61 -3.43
N PHE A 127 14.73 2.77 -2.27
CA PHE A 127 14.02 4.01 -1.97
C PHE A 127 14.94 5.20 -1.73
N GLU A 128 16.02 5.04 -0.96
CA GLU A 128 16.92 6.15 -0.62
C GLU A 128 17.81 6.60 -1.78
N LYS A 129 18.35 5.66 -2.57
CA LYS A 129 19.37 5.98 -3.59
C LYS A 129 18.79 6.06 -5.00
N LEU A 130 17.87 5.16 -5.33
CA LEU A 130 17.26 5.12 -6.66
C LEU A 130 16.07 6.08 -6.76
N LEU A 131 15.24 6.18 -5.73
CA LEU A 131 14.05 7.04 -5.74
C LEU A 131 14.20 8.32 -4.92
N GLY A 132 15.22 8.40 -4.07
CA GLY A 132 15.40 9.49 -3.12
C GLY A 132 15.89 10.81 -3.72
N PRO A 133 16.30 11.76 -2.86
CA PRO A 133 16.69 13.10 -3.26
C PRO A 133 17.85 13.13 -4.27
N ARG A 134 17.83 14.11 -5.16
CA ARG A 134 18.89 14.36 -6.16
C ARG A 134 19.65 15.64 -5.81
N PRO A 135 20.62 15.59 -4.87
CA PRO A 135 21.42 16.76 -4.52
C PRO A 135 22.20 17.25 -5.75
N GLY A 136 22.32 18.57 -5.89
CA GLY A 136 22.96 19.20 -7.04
C GLY A 136 22.06 19.44 -8.26
N TRP A 137 20.84 18.90 -8.31
CA TRP A 137 19.89 19.24 -9.38
C TRP A 137 19.32 20.64 -9.18
N ASN A 138 19.10 21.40 -10.25
CA ASN A 138 18.46 22.73 -10.18
C ASN A 138 16.97 22.65 -9.79
N LYS A 139 16.36 23.80 -9.45
CA LYS A 139 14.96 23.88 -8.99
C LYS A 139 13.97 23.21 -9.95
N ARG A 140 14.10 23.43 -11.26
CA ARG A 140 13.21 22.84 -12.28
C ARG A 140 13.31 21.32 -12.32
N ARG A 141 14.54 20.77 -12.30
CA ARG A 141 14.77 19.32 -12.28
C ARG A 141 14.25 18.68 -11.01
N ARG A 142 14.46 19.31 -9.84
CA ARG A 142 13.94 18.84 -8.55
C ARG A 142 12.40 18.82 -8.53
N HIS A 143 11.77 19.88 -9.03
CA HIS A 143 10.30 19.90 -9.13
C HIS A 143 9.78 18.80 -10.07
N SER A 144 10.38 18.61 -11.25
CA SER A 144 10.00 17.51 -12.15
C SER A 144 10.27 16.13 -11.57
N TRP A 145 11.24 15.99 -10.66
CA TRP A 145 11.52 14.76 -9.94
C TRP A 145 10.47 14.48 -8.87
N LEU A 146 10.07 15.50 -8.10
CA LEU A 146 8.96 15.39 -7.15
C LEU A 146 7.67 14.94 -7.84
N LEU A 147 7.36 15.48 -9.03
CA LEU A 147 6.21 15.01 -9.81
C LEU A 147 6.34 13.54 -10.22
N GLU A 148 7.57 13.04 -10.46
CA GLU A 148 7.80 11.61 -10.71
C GLU A 148 7.55 10.79 -9.45
N GLN A 149 8.13 11.21 -8.33
CA GLN A 149 7.97 10.54 -7.03
C GLN A 149 6.49 10.45 -6.66
N VAL A 150 5.74 11.55 -6.70
CA VAL A 150 4.29 11.56 -6.44
C VAL A 150 3.52 10.64 -7.41
N SER A 151 3.93 10.58 -8.68
CA SER A 151 3.29 9.67 -9.65
C SER A 151 3.61 8.20 -9.38
N LEU A 152 4.82 7.89 -8.88
CA LEU A 152 5.22 6.55 -8.45
C LEU A 152 4.47 6.14 -7.19
N VAL A 153 4.38 7.01 -6.18
CA VAL A 153 3.57 6.77 -4.98
C VAL A 153 2.13 6.50 -5.37
N SER A 154 1.49 7.37 -6.16
CA SER A 154 0.12 7.15 -6.62
C SER A 154 -0.09 5.84 -7.39
N ALA A 155 0.94 5.34 -8.07
CA ALA A 155 0.88 4.04 -8.74
C ALA A 155 1.02 2.87 -7.75
N ILE A 156 1.85 3.00 -6.70
CA ILE A 156 2.01 1.99 -5.64
C ILE A 156 0.77 1.95 -4.74
N GLU A 157 0.24 3.11 -4.35
CA GLU A 157 -1.01 3.26 -3.60
C GLU A 157 -2.20 2.58 -4.27
N HIS A 158 -2.22 2.58 -5.60
CA HIS A 158 -3.24 1.86 -6.34
C HIS A 158 -3.15 0.34 -6.12
N TYR A 159 -1.95 -0.21 -5.90
CA TYR A 159 -1.77 -1.63 -5.53
C TYR A 159 -2.17 -1.90 -4.09
N THR A 160 -1.73 -1.06 -3.14
CA THR A 160 -2.04 -1.23 -1.71
C THR A 160 -3.54 -1.12 -1.49
N ALA A 161 -4.24 -0.20 -2.16
CA ALA A 161 -5.71 -0.12 -2.14
C ALA A 161 -6.41 -1.39 -2.67
N ILE A 162 -5.89 -2.01 -3.74
CA ILE A 162 -6.42 -3.30 -4.26
C ILE A 162 -6.20 -4.43 -3.24
N LEU A 163 -5.03 -4.46 -2.60
CA LEU A 163 -4.70 -5.46 -1.58
C LEU A 163 -5.51 -5.24 -0.29
N GLY A 164 -5.73 -3.99 0.09
CA GLY A 164 -6.56 -3.57 1.21
C GLY A 164 -8.01 -3.98 1.04
N GLU A 165 -8.61 -3.70 -0.12
CA GLU A 165 -9.95 -4.18 -0.45
C GLU A 165 -10.02 -5.72 -0.40
N TRP A 166 -9.00 -6.42 -0.92
CA TRP A 166 -8.96 -7.88 -0.90
C TRP A 166 -8.89 -8.46 0.51
N VAL A 167 -8.03 -7.93 1.39
CA VAL A 167 -7.85 -8.51 2.73
C VAL A 167 -9.06 -8.26 3.64
N LEU A 168 -9.78 -7.15 3.42
CA LEU A 168 -11.06 -6.89 4.07
C LEU A 168 -12.16 -7.87 3.63
N ASP A 169 -12.14 -8.31 2.37
CA ASP A 169 -13.08 -9.28 1.78
C ASP A 169 -12.48 -10.70 1.67
N SER A 170 -11.80 -11.17 2.73
CA SER A 170 -11.08 -12.44 2.73
C SER A 170 -11.58 -13.47 3.77
N PRO A 171 -12.83 -13.97 3.66
CA PRO A 171 -13.40 -14.92 4.65
C PRO A 171 -12.62 -16.24 4.77
N ALA A 172 -11.79 -16.56 3.77
CA ALA A 172 -10.91 -17.72 3.80
C ALA A 172 -9.87 -17.65 4.93
N HIS A 173 -9.40 -16.45 5.28
CA HIS A 173 -8.43 -16.26 6.37
C HIS A 173 -9.08 -16.49 7.73
N ASP A 174 -10.34 -16.09 7.92
CA ASP A 174 -11.10 -16.41 9.14
C ASP A 174 -11.37 -17.91 9.23
N ALA A 175 -11.82 -18.52 8.13
CA ALA A 175 -12.18 -19.94 8.10
C ALA A 175 -11.00 -20.89 8.34
N ILE A 176 -9.79 -20.52 7.90
CA ILE A 176 -8.58 -21.32 8.13
C ILE A 176 -7.95 -21.07 9.51
N GLY A 177 -8.41 -20.05 10.24
CA GLY A 177 -7.83 -19.67 11.53
C GLY A 177 -6.47 -18.98 11.41
N THR A 178 -6.34 -18.04 10.47
CA THR A 178 -5.16 -17.15 10.42
C THR A 178 -5.00 -16.43 11.76
N ASP A 179 -3.76 -16.25 12.22
CA ASP A 179 -3.48 -15.59 13.50
C ASP A 179 -4.25 -14.26 13.62
N PRO A 180 -5.03 -14.07 14.70
CA PRO A 180 -5.95 -12.94 14.79
C PRO A 180 -5.23 -11.59 14.90
N VAL A 181 -4.04 -11.53 15.51
CA VAL A 181 -3.29 -10.27 15.66
C VAL A 181 -2.73 -9.85 14.30
N MET A 182 -2.12 -10.78 13.57
CA MET A 182 -1.63 -10.51 12.22
C MET A 182 -2.78 -10.15 11.26
N LEU A 183 -3.88 -10.89 11.31
CA LEU A 183 -5.03 -10.61 10.45
C LEU A 183 -5.66 -9.25 10.77
N ASP A 184 -5.71 -8.86 12.05
CA ASP A 184 -6.16 -7.52 12.44
C ASP A 184 -5.24 -6.44 11.91
N MET A 185 -3.92 -6.59 12.05
CA MET A 185 -2.94 -5.64 11.52
C MET A 185 -3.07 -5.45 10.01
N LEU A 186 -3.16 -6.55 9.25
CA LEU A 186 -3.28 -6.48 7.79
C LEU A 186 -4.61 -5.85 7.35
N ARG A 187 -5.72 -6.12 8.06
CA ARG A 187 -7.04 -5.53 7.76
C ARG A 187 -7.16 -4.09 8.21
N TRP A 188 -6.56 -3.70 9.34
CA TRP A 188 -6.47 -2.32 9.78
C TRP A 188 -5.72 -1.49 8.75
N HIS A 189 -4.52 -1.91 8.37
CA HIS A 189 -3.76 -1.23 7.33
C HIS A 189 -4.57 -1.21 6.02
N GLY A 190 -5.07 -2.36 5.57
CA GLY A 190 -5.88 -2.44 4.36
C GLY A 190 -7.13 -1.55 4.36
N ALA A 191 -7.72 -1.27 5.52
CA ALA A 191 -8.82 -0.32 5.66
C ALA A 191 -8.38 1.12 5.48
N GLU A 192 -7.27 1.54 6.11
CA GLU A 192 -6.73 2.89 5.95
C GLU A 192 -6.27 3.14 4.50
N GLU A 193 -5.68 2.13 3.85
CA GLU A 193 -5.36 2.18 2.40
C GLU A 193 -6.59 2.46 1.52
N VAL A 194 -7.74 1.92 1.92
CA VAL A 194 -9.00 2.14 1.21
C VAL A 194 -9.62 3.50 1.54
N GLU A 195 -9.44 4.03 2.76
CA GLU A 195 -9.85 5.39 3.15
C GLU A 195 -9.11 6.44 2.31
N HIS A 196 -7.79 6.27 2.11
CA HIS A 196 -6.95 7.28 1.45
C HIS A 196 -6.53 6.97 0.01
N LYS A 197 -7.07 5.91 -0.62
CA LYS A 197 -6.76 5.47 -2.01
C LYS A 197 -6.75 6.56 -3.08
N ALA A 198 -7.48 7.66 -2.87
CA ALA A 198 -7.54 8.78 -3.80
C ALA A 198 -6.48 9.88 -3.54
N VAL A 199 -5.94 10.00 -2.33
CA VAL A 199 -5.12 11.16 -1.90
C VAL A 199 -3.86 11.31 -2.74
N ALA A 200 -3.13 10.22 -2.98
CA ALA A 200 -1.93 10.26 -3.81
C ALA A 200 -2.23 10.62 -5.27
N PHE A 201 -3.35 10.12 -5.79
CA PHE A 201 -3.80 10.42 -7.14
C PHE A 201 -4.25 11.88 -7.29
N ASP A 202 -4.99 12.39 -6.32
CA ASP A 202 -5.47 13.77 -6.30
C ASP A 202 -4.31 14.76 -6.11
N THR A 203 -3.30 14.40 -5.31
CA THR A 203 -2.05 15.16 -5.22
C THR A 203 -1.33 15.20 -6.56
N MET A 204 -1.18 14.06 -7.25
CA MET A 204 -0.58 13.98 -8.58
C MET A 204 -1.34 14.86 -9.60
N LYS A 205 -2.67 14.85 -9.56
CA LYS A 205 -3.54 15.66 -10.42
C LYS A 205 -3.43 17.15 -10.11
N HIS A 206 -3.49 17.52 -8.83
CA HIS A 206 -3.38 18.89 -8.35
C HIS A 206 -2.05 19.53 -8.77
N LEU A 207 -0.95 18.77 -8.66
CA LEU A 207 0.38 19.21 -9.09
C LEU A 207 0.59 19.15 -10.61
N ARG A 208 -0.43 18.76 -11.38
CA ARG A 208 -0.42 18.70 -12.85
C ARG A 208 0.69 17.81 -13.41
N ALA A 209 0.94 16.67 -12.76
CA ALA A 209 1.97 15.71 -13.20
C ALA A 209 1.73 15.15 -14.62
N GLY A 210 0.46 15.09 -15.03
CA GLY A 210 0.01 14.72 -16.37
C GLY A 210 -0.22 13.22 -16.58
N TYR A 211 -1.11 12.88 -17.52
CA TYR A 211 -1.51 11.50 -17.81
C TYR A 211 -0.33 10.61 -18.25
N TRP A 212 0.59 11.13 -19.06
CA TRP A 212 1.74 10.35 -19.52
C TRP A 212 2.70 9.98 -18.40
N ARG A 213 2.84 10.84 -17.38
CA ARG A 213 3.67 10.55 -16.22
C ARG A 213 3.03 9.47 -15.36
N ARG A 214 1.71 9.56 -15.13
CA ARG A 214 0.92 8.51 -14.49
C ARG A 214 1.11 7.15 -15.17
N VAL A 215 0.93 7.09 -16.50
CA VAL A 215 1.08 5.83 -17.26
C VAL A 215 2.50 5.30 -17.19
N ARG A 216 3.52 6.17 -17.35
CA ARG A 216 4.92 5.77 -17.22
C ARG A 216 5.23 5.24 -15.82
N ALA A 217 4.77 5.91 -14.77
CA ALA A 217 4.94 5.46 -13.39
C ALA A 217 4.36 4.06 -13.21
N GLN A 218 3.12 3.83 -13.67
CA GLN A 218 2.51 2.50 -13.63
C GLN A 218 3.30 1.45 -14.41
N LEU A 219 3.82 1.79 -15.61
CA LEU A 219 4.65 0.89 -16.42
C LEU A 219 6.00 0.54 -15.77
N VAL A 220 6.51 1.39 -14.87
CA VAL A 220 7.71 1.09 -14.09
C VAL A 220 7.36 0.30 -12.82
N VAL A 221 6.34 0.74 -12.08
CA VAL A 221 5.91 0.14 -10.81
C VAL A 221 5.43 -1.28 -11.01
N THR A 222 4.60 -1.55 -12.03
CA THR A 222 4.03 -2.89 -12.27
C THR A 222 5.08 -4.01 -12.35
N PRO A 223 6.08 -3.94 -13.26
CA PRO A 223 7.11 -4.98 -13.34
C PRO A 223 8.05 -4.95 -12.14
N ALA A 224 8.35 -3.77 -11.56
CA ALA A 224 9.19 -3.67 -10.37
C ALA A 224 8.55 -4.37 -9.18
N MET A 225 7.26 -4.12 -8.91
CA MET A 225 6.50 -4.79 -7.86
C MET A 225 6.41 -6.29 -8.09
N ALA A 226 6.09 -6.74 -9.31
CA ALA A 226 6.07 -8.18 -9.61
C ALA A 226 7.43 -8.84 -9.35
N LEU A 227 8.52 -8.21 -9.77
CA LEU A 227 9.87 -8.73 -9.54
C LEU A 227 10.23 -8.76 -8.06
N LEU A 228 10.00 -7.66 -7.34
CA LEU A 228 10.26 -7.55 -5.90
C LEU A 228 9.45 -8.60 -5.14
N TRP A 229 8.17 -8.79 -5.46
CA TRP A 229 7.34 -9.82 -4.82
C TRP A 229 7.87 -11.23 -5.05
N ILE A 230 8.19 -11.58 -6.30
CA ILE A 230 8.77 -12.88 -6.64
C ILE A 230 10.09 -13.08 -5.89
N ARG A 231 10.95 -12.06 -5.83
CA ARG A 231 12.23 -12.12 -5.09
C ARG A 231 12.00 -12.24 -3.59
N GLY A 232 11.01 -11.53 -3.04
CA GLY A 232 10.66 -11.51 -1.62
C GLY A 232 10.17 -12.86 -1.14
N VAL A 233 9.21 -13.46 -1.85
CA VAL A 233 8.74 -14.82 -1.52
C VAL A 233 9.88 -15.83 -1.63
N ARG A 234 10.74 -15.72 -2.65
CA ARG A 234 11.91 -16.62 -2.78
C ARG A 234 12.93 -16.43 -1.65
N PHE A 235 13.14 -15.19 -1.22
CA PHE A 235 14.02 -14.87 -0.10
C PHE A 235 13.46 -15.44 1.21
N LEU A 236 12.19 -15.19 1.50
CA LEU A 236 11.52 -15.72 2.70
C LEU A 236 11.58 -17.25 2.76
N TYR A 237 11.35 -17.94 1.65
CA TYR A 237 11.53 -19.40 1.57
C TYR A 237 12.98 -19.86 1.83
N SER A 238 13.98 -19.03 1.53
CA SER A 238 15.39 -19.37 1.73
C SER A 238 15.87 -19.18 3.17
N VAL A 239 15.17 -18.35 3.95
CA VAL A 239 15.47 -18.07 5.36
C VAL A 239 14.48 -18.72 6.32
N ASP A 240 13.47 -19.43 5.81
CA ASP A 240 12.43 -20.08 6.61
C ASP A 240 12.99 -21.32 7.34
N PRO A 241 13.04 -21.31 8.69
CA PRO A 241 13.59 -22.43 9.46
C PRO A 241 12.64 -23.64 9.55
N TYR A 242 11.36 -23.47 9.17
CA TYR A 242 10.34 -24.52 9.26
C TYR A 242 10.16 -25.28 7.94
N LEU A 243 10.82 -24.85 6.86
CA LEU A 243 10.81 -25.55 5.58
C LEU A 243 12.07 -26.41 5.39
N PRO A 244 11.96 -27.57 4.73
CA PRO A 244 13.14 -28.34 4.34
C PRO A 244 14.10 -27.50 3.50
N ALA A 245 15.40 -27.62 3.77
CA ALA A 245 16.44 -26.88 3.06
C ALA A 245 16.31 -27.05 1.54
N GLY A 246 16.39 -25.93 0.80
CA GLY A 246 16.26 -25.93 -0.66
C GLY A 246 14.83 -25.98 -1.19
N THR A 247 13.81 -25.94 -0.33
CA THR A 247 12.42 -25.74 -0.75
C THR A 247 12.28 -24.43 -1.53
N LYS A 248 11.55 -24.46 -2.65
CA LYS A 248 11.34 -23.29 -3.51
C LYS A 248 9.84 -23.08 -3.75
N PRO A 249 9.36 -21.82 -3.72
CA PRO A 249 7.98 -21.51 -4.07
C PRO A 249 7.75 -21.81 -5.55
N ARG A 250 6.57 -22.33 -5.88
CA ARG A 250 6.18 -22.66 -7.26
C ARG A 250 4.91 -21.91 -7.63
N TRP A 251 4.73 -21.62 -8.92
CA TRP A 251 3.51 -20.97 -9.42
C TRP A 251 2.24 -21.75 -9.09
N ARG A 252 2.30 -23.09 -9.01
CA ARG A 252 1.16 -23.90 -8.58
C ARG A 252 0.71 -23.61 -7.15
N ASP A 253 1.62 -23.18 -6.28
CA ASP A 253 1.34 -22.85 -4.88
C ASP A 253 0.55 -21.54 -4.83
N TYR A 254 0.96 -20.53 -5.63
CA TYR A 254 0.18 -19.31 -5.86
C TYR A 254 -1.23 -19.61 -6.35
N PHE A 255 -1.38 -20.37 -7.43
CA PHE A 255 -2.71 -20.66 -7.98
C PHE A 255 -3.58 -21.50 -7.02
N ARG A 256 -2.98 -22.35 -6.18
CA ARG A 256 -3.71 -23.10 -5.15
C ARG A 256 -4.21 -22.19 -4.04
N ALA A 257 -3.34 -21.33 -3.51
CA ALA A 257 -3.71 -20.35 -2.48
C ALA A 257 -4.76 -19.36 -3.01
N ALA A 258 -4.60 -18.86 -4.25
CA ALA A 258 -5.52 -17.94 -4.88
C ALA A 258 -6.91 -18.55 -5.10
N ARG A 259 -6.99 -19.84 -5.51
CA ARG A 259 -8.26 -20.56 -5.64
C ARG A 259 -8.99 -20.73 -4.31
N ARG A 260 -8.25 -20.75 -3.20
CA ARG A 260 -8.80 -20.83 -1.84
C ARG A 260 -9.07 -19.46 -1.22
N GLY A 261 -8.75 -18.37 -1.92
CA GLY A 261 -8.93 -17.01 -1.41
C GLY A 261 -7.89 -16.55 -0.39
N LEU A 262 -6.78 -17.28 -0.22
CA LEU A 262 -5.71 -16.97 0.75
C LEU A 262 -4.67 -15.97 0.22
N VAL A 263 -4.72 -15.67 -1.08
CA VAL A 263 -3.93 -14.61 -1.72
C VAL A 263 -4.77 -13.99 -2.85
N PRO A 264 -4.46 -12.77 -3.32
CA PRO A 264 -5.22 -12.13 -4.39
C PRO A 264 -5.29 -12.98 -5.66
N GLY A 265 -6.52 -13.15 -6.17
CA GLY A 265 -6.76 -13.87 -7.42
C GLY A 265 -6.26 -13.09 -8.65
N PRO A 266 -5.60 -13.75 -9.62
CA PRO A 266 -4.90 -13.05 -10.71
C PRO A 266 -5.85 -12.23 -11.60
N ARG A 267 -7.08 -12.70 -11.83
CA ARG A 267 -8.05 -12.00 -12.69
C ARG A 267 -8.51 -10.67 -12.09
N LYS A 268 -8.93 -10.67 -10.82
CA LYS A 268 -9.35 -9.46 -10.10
C LYS A 268 -8.18 -8.47 -9.99
N PHE A 269 -7.01 -8.98 -9.60
CA PHE A 269 -5.80 -8.17 -9.46
C PHE A 269 -5.37 -7.50 -10.78
N VAL A 270 -5.24 -8.28 -11.87
CA VAL A 270 -4.86 -7.73 -13.19
C VAL A 270 -5.90 -6.73 -13.69
N ARG A 271 -7.19 -6.96 -13.46
CA ARG A 271 -8.25 -6.01 -13.82
C ARG A 271 -8.09 -4.69 -13.05
N GLY A 272 -7.88 -4.76 -11.73
CA GLY A 272 -7.65 -3.58 -10.90
C GLY A 272 -6.45 -2.77 -11.39
N VAL A 273 -5.33 -3.44 -11.68
CA VAL A 273 -4.13 -2.81 -12.25
C VAL A 273 -4.42 -2.18 -13.62
N ALA A 274 -5.15 -2.88 -14.49
CA ALA A 274 -5.48 -2.40 -15.82
C ALA A 274 -6.36 -1.13 -15.81
N ASP A 275 -7.25 -1.02 -14.82
CA ASP A 275 -8.14 0.14 -14.68
C ASP A 275 -7.35 1.46 -14.48
N TYR A 276 -6.16 1.38 -13.88
CA TYR A 276 -5.27 2.53 -13.70
C TYR A 276 -4.70 3.12 -15.00
N TYR A 277 -4.81 2.41 -16.13
CA TYR A 277 -4.42 2.98 -17.44
C TYR A 277 -5.56 3.75 -18.12
N ARG A 278 -6.80 3.69 -17.63
CA ARG A 278 -7.92 4.37 -18.29
C ARG A 278 -7.83 5.89 -18.07
N PRO A 279 -7.98 6.74 -19.11
CA PRO A 279 -7.91 8.19 -18.96
C PRO A 279 -8.88 8.78 -17.93
N GLY A 280 -10.11 8.25 -17.86
CA GLY A 280 -11.16 8.68 -16.93
C GLY A 280 -11.20 7.90 -15.60
N PHE A 281 -10.18 7.09 -15.29
CA PHE A 281 -10.13 6.41 -14.01
C PHE A 281 -9.79 7.38 -12.87
N HIS A 282 -10.45 7.13 -11.74
CA HIS A 282 -10.18 7.74 -10.44
C HIS A 282 -10.19 6.64 -9.36
N PRO A 283 -9.27 6.61 -8.39
CA PRO A 283 -9.23 5.56 -7.36
C PRO A 283 -10.50 5.45 -6.51
N SER A 284 -11.26 6.55 -6.34
CA SER A 284 -12.57 6.51 -5.68
C SER A 284 -13.61 5.60 -6.35
N GLN A 285 -13.37 5.16 -7.60
CA GLN A 285 -14.19 4.17 -8.29
C GLN A 285 -13.94 2.73 -7.78
N LEU A 286 -12.85 2.49 -7.05
CA LEU A 286 -12.60 1.21 -6.38
C LEU A 286 -13.58 1.03 -5.22
N GLY A 287 -13.87 -0.22 -4.86
CA GLY A 287 -14.82 -0.55 -3.80
C GLY A 287 -14.25 -0.37 -2.40
N GLY A 288 -14.84 -1.09 -1.44
CA GLY A 288 -14.27 -1.31 -0.11
C GLY A 288 -14.49 -0.23 0.93
N LEU A 289 -14.91 1.00 0.59
CA LEU A 289 -14.99 2.09 1.58
C LEU A 289 -15.92 1.78 2.76
N GLY A 290 -17.09 1.19 2.50
CA GLY A 290 -17.99 0.74 3.57
C GLY A 290 -17.35 -0.34 4.45
N LEU A 291 -16.67 -1.33 3.83
CA LEU A 291 -15.97 -2.39 4.56
C LEU A 291 -14.81 -1.84 5.41
N ALA A 292 -14.10 -0.83 4.91
CA ALA A 292 -13.01 -0.18 5.63
C ALA A 292 -13.53 0.54 6.87
N VAL A 293 -14.57 1.36 6.72
CA VAL A 293 -15.20 2.08 7.83
C VAL A 293 -15.77 1.10 8.86
N ASP A 294 -16.48 0.06 8.41
CA ASP A 294 -17.06 -0.97 9.28
C ASP A 294 -15.95 -1.70 10.04
N TYR A 295 -14.85 -2.06 9.39
CA TYR A 295 -13.75 -2.77 10.00
C TYR A 295 -13.00 -1.91 11.03
N LEU A 296 -12.70 -0.66 10.70
CA LEU A 296 -12.01 0.27 11.61
C LEU A 296 -12.82 0.55 12.87
N ALA A 297 -14.16 0.48 12.81
CA ALA A 297 -15.02 0.60 13.97
C ALA A 297 -14.91 -0.59 14.95
N VAL A 298 -14.49 -1.77 14.47
CA VAL A 298 -14.43 -3.01 15.26
C VAL A 298 -13.01 -3.53 15.50
N SER A 299 -12.00 -3.00 14.80
CA SER A 299 -10.60 -3.43 14.94
C SER A 299 -10.14 -3.34 16.40
N PRO A 300 -9.69 -4.46 17.00
CA PRO A 300 -9.13 -4.47 18.35
C PRO A 300 -8.02 -3.44 18.54
N ALA A 301 -7.04 -3.38 17.63
CA ALA A 301 -5.92 -2.46 17.73
C ALA A 301 -6.35 -0.97 17.69
N ALA A 302 -7.31 -0.62 16.82
CA ALA A 302 -7.81 0.75 16.70
C ALA A 302 -8.71 1.19 17.88
N ARG A 303 -9.23 0.24 18.68
CA ARG A 303 -10.10 0.52 19.84
C ARG A 303 -9.34 0.68 21.15
N VAL A 304 -8.16 0.07 21.28
CA VAL A 304 -7.36 0.11 22.52
C VAL A 304 -6.78 1.50 22.78
N ALA A 305 -6.61 2.33 21.75
CA ALA A 305 -6.00 3.65 21.87
C ALA A 305 -6.99 4.83 22.03
N ARG A 306 -8.23 4.57 22.47
CA ARG A 306 -9.22 5.61 22.83
C ARG A 306 -9.28 5.88 24.33
#